data_AF-A0A838KMP7-F1
#
_entry.id   AF-A0A838KMP7-F1
#
_cell.length_a   1.000
_cell.length_b   1.000
_cell.length_c   1.000
_cell.angle_alpha   90.00
_cell.angle_beta   90.00
_cell.angle_gamma   90.00
#
_symmetry.space_group_name_H-M   'P 1'
#
loop_
_entity.id
_entity.type
_entity.pdbx_description
1 polymer ?
#
loop_
_entity_poly.entity_id
_entity_poly.type
_entity_poly.pdbx_seq_one_letter_code
_entity_poly.pdbx_strand_id
1 'polypeptide(L)'
;MLIAATVCPQAPLLVPALAPGAPAAVETLRDHVTAAVADLLADAPAQIIVVAGADAAGRWGSRNGGTFAPYGVASTAGGPDRTLPLSLTLGAFLLDQAGWSGDRSYLAVPTDAPAAECASTGRQLAE
;
A
#
# COMPACT_ATOMS: atom_id res chain seq x y z
N MET A 1 -16.19 2.14 10.56
CA MET A 1 -16.90 1.35 9.51
C MET A 1 -16.04 1.18 8.27
N LEU A 2 -15.73 -0.07 7.91
CA LEU A 2 -15.08 -0.42 6.65
C LEU A 2 -16.14 -0.63 5.57
N ILE A 3 -16.03 0.08 4.45
CA ILE A 3 -17.00 0.02 3.35
C ILE A 3 -16.56 -0.92 2.23
N ALA A 4 -15.26 -1.06 2.03
CA ALA A 4 -14.65 -1.88 1.01
C ALA A 4 -13.20 -2.22 1.38
N ALA A 5 -12.65 -3.25 0.75
CA ALA A 5 -11.25 -3.64 0.89
C ALA A 5 -10.76 -4.27 -0.41
N THR A 6 -9.49 -4.03 -0.73
CA THR A 6 -8.80 -4.68 -1.85
C THR A 6 -7.47 -5.25 -1.37
N VAL A 7 -7.02 -6.35 -1.98
CA VAL A 7 -5.74 -7.00 -1.64
C VAL A 7 -4.84 -6.97 -2.86
N CYS A 8 -3.72 -6.25 -2.72
CA CYS A 8 -2.70 -6.16 -3.76
C CYS A 8 -1.49 -7.00 -3.36
N PRO A 9 -0.86 -7.74 -4.29
CA PRO A 9 0.35 -8.49 -3.99
C PRO A 9 1.49 -7.53 -3.61
N GLN A 10 2.23 -7.86 -2.55
CA GLN A 10 3.40 -7.10 -2.12
C GLN A 10 4.61 -7.41 -3.00
N ALA A 11 4.56 -7.00 -4.28
CA ALA A 11 5.60 -7.27 -5.25
C ALA A 11 6.24 -5.95 -5.75
N PRO A 12 7.56 -5.75 -5.62
CA PRO A 12 8.25 -4.62 -6.23
C PRO A 12 8.02 -4.51 -7.75
N LEU A 13 7.69 -5.63 -8.40
CA LEU A 13 7.29 -5.68 -9.82
C LEU A 13 6.07 -4.80 -10.14
N LEU A 14 5.24 -4.42 -9.16
CA LEU A 14 4.12 -3.50 -9.38
C LEU A 14 4.58 -2.06 -9.65
N VAL A 15 5.83 -1.71 -9.34
CA VAL A 15 6.42 -0.41 -9.67
C VAL A 15 7.15 -0.55 -11.01
N PRO A 16 6.66 0.06 -12.12
CA PRO A 16 7.24 -0.14 -13.45
C PRO A 16 8.73 0.22 -13.51
N ALA A 17 9.12 1.29 -12.82
CA ALA A 17 10.51 1.76 -12.76
C ALA A 17 11.47 0.76 -12.09
N LEU A 18 10.99 -0.13 -11.21
CA LEU A 18 11.81 -1.17 -10.57
C LEU A 18 11.97 -2.43 -11.44
N ALA A 19 11.19 -2.57 -12.49
CA ALA A 19 11.18 -3.74 -13.34
C ALA A 19 11.04 -3.35 -14.82
N PRO A 20 12.05 -2.64 -15.38
CA PRO A 20 12.07 -2.30 -16.80
C PRO A 20 12.15 -3.58 -17.64
N GLY A 21 11.37 -3.66 -18.71
CA GLY A 21 11.34 -4.83 -19.60
C GLY A 21 10.65 -6.06 -19.00
N ALA A 22 9.78 -5.87 -18.00
CA ALA A 22 8.98 -6.95 -17.46
C ALA A 22 8.12 -7.64 -18.55
N PRO A 23 7.88 -8.96 -18.44
CA PRO A 23 7.08 -9.68 -19.43
C PRO A 23 5.61 -9.23 -19.38
N ALA A 24 4.87 -9.46 -20.47
CA ALA A 24 3.47 -9.05 -20.60
C ALA A 24 2.56 -9.53 -19.44
N ALA A 25 2.84 -10.70 -18.85
CA ALA A 25 2.10 -11.19 -17.68
C ALA A 25 2.20 -10.26 -16.47
N VAL A 26 3.31 -9.54 -16.29
CA VAL A 26 3.48 -8.54 -15.23
C VAL A 26 2.68 -7.28 -15.53
N GLU A 27 2.62 -6.84 -16.79
CA GLU A 27 1.74 -5.73 -17.17
C GLU A 27 0.27 -6.07 -16.91
N THR A 28 -0.16 -7.27 -17.30
CA THR A 28 -1.50 -7.78 -16.98
C THR A 28 -1.78 -7.81 -15.46
N LEU A 29 -0.78 -8.17 -14.64
CA LEU A 29 -0.93 -8.10 -13.18
C LEU A 29 -1.10 -6.65 -12.70
N ARG A 30 -0.30 -5.71 -13.23
CA ARG A 30 -0.39 -4.28 -12.89
C ARG A 30 -1.74 -3.70 -13.28
N ASP A 31 -2.27 -4.06 -14.45
CA ASP A 31 -3.59 -3.61 -14.90
C ASP A 31 -4.70 -4.08 -13.94
N HIS A 32 -4.68 -5.35 -13.52
CA HIS A 32 -5.65 -5.86 -12.55
C HIS A 32 -5.53 -5.17 -11.19
N VAL A 33 -4.30 -4.88 -10.73
CA VAL A 33 -4.09 -4.15 -9.48
C VAL A 33 -4.59 -2.71 -9.58
N THR A 34 -4.29 -2.02 -10.67
CA THR A 34 -4.79 -0.65 -10.93
C THR A 34 -6.31 -0.64 -10.95
N ALA A 35 -6.95 -1.60 -11.62
CA ALA A 35 -8.41 -1.73 -11.64
C ALA A 35 -8.98 -1.98 -10.23
N ALA A 36 -8.39 -2.90 -9.46
CA ALA A 36 -8.87 -3.21 -8.12
C ALA A 36 -8.73 -2.04 -7.14
N VAL A 37 -7.71 -1.18 -7.31
CA VAL A 37 -7.57 0.06 -6.52
C VAL A 37 -8.57 1.11 -7.01
N ALA A 38 -8.78 1.25 -8.32
CA ALA A 38 -9.78 2.17 -8.85
C ALA A 38 -11.20 1.82 -8.36
N ASP A 39 -11.57 0.54 -8.36
CA ASP A 39 -12.85 0.05 -7.84
C ASP A 39 -13.01 0.37 -6.34
N LEU A 40 -11.95 0.19 -5.54
CA LEU A 40 -11.95 0.58 -4.12
C LEU A 40 -12.22 2.09 -3.94
N LEU A 41 -11.63 2.93 -4.79
CA LEU A 41 -11.79 4.38 -4.70
C LEU A 41 -13.14 4.87 -5.22
N ALA A 42 -13.81 4.09 -6.08
CA ALA A 42 -15.13 4.42 -6.63
C ALA A 42 -16.22 4.49 -5.55
N ASP A 43 -16.04 3.80 -4.42
CA ASP A 43 -16.91 3.89 -3.24
C ASP A 43 -16.76 5.21 -2.45
N ALA A 44 -15.92 6.14 -2.93
CA ALA A 44 -15.66 7.44 -2.34
C ALA A 44 -15.37 7.39 -0.82
N PRO A 45 -14.39 6.57 -0.38
CA PRO A 45 -14.07 6.43 1.03
C PRO A 45 -13.62 7.77 1.62
N ALA A 46 -13.94 8.03 2.89
CA ALA A 46 -13.44 9.22 3.59
C ALA A 46 -11.94 9.11 3.92
N GLN A 47 -11.44 7.88 4.08
CA GLN A 47 -10.07 7.56 4.44
C GLN A 47 -9.67 6.20 3.89
N ILE A 48 -8.39 6.03 3.51
CA ILE A 48 -7.79 4.73 3.20
C ILE A 48 -6.79 4.33 4.29
N ILE A 49 -6.83 3.09 4.75
CA ILE A 49 -5.81 2.51 5.64
C ILE A 49 -5.03 1.47 4.84
N VAL A 50 -3.74 1.73 4.61
CA VAL A 50 -2.84 0.77 3.97
C VAL A 50 -2.28 -0.16 5.04
N VAL A 51 -2.55 -1.45 4.90
CA VAL A 51 -2.04 -2.49 5.80
C VAL A 51 -1.07 -3.37 5.03
N ALA A 52 0.15 -3.56 5.55
CA ALA A 52 1.13 -4.44 4.94
C ALA A 52 2.04 -5.12 5.96
N GLY A 53 2.70 -6.21 5.54
CA GLY A 53 3.69 -6.91 6.36
C GLY A 53 4.98 -6.10 6.50
N ALA A 54 5.62 -6.13 7.67
CA ALA A 54 6.96 -5.60 7.89
C ALA A 54 7.70 -6.38 9.00
N ASP A 55 8.98 -6.09 9.21
CA ASP A 55 9.78 -6.74 10.26
C ASP A 55 9.31 -6.34 11.68
N ALA A 56 8.69 -5.17 11.82
CA ALA A 56 8.18 -4.67 13.09
C ALA A 56 6.82 -3.99 12.90
N ALA A 57 6.00 -4.03 13.95
CA ALA A 57 4.74 -3.32 14.00
C ALA A 57 4.97 -1.80 13.97
N GLY A 58 4.03 -1.07 13.36
CA GLY A 58 4.12 0.38 13.31
C GLY A 58 2.87 1.04 12.75
N ARG A 59 2.69 2.32 13.09
CA ARG A 59 1.59 3.15 12.59
C ARG A 59 2.12 4.49 12.14
N TRP A 60 1.58 4.98 11.03
CA TRP A 60 1.96 6.25 10.43
C TRP A 60 0.73 6.99 9.90
N GLY A 61 0.82 8.32 9.85
CA GLY A 61 -0.24 9.20 9.37
C GLY A 61 -0.06 9.62 7.91
N SER A 62 -0.92 10.52 7.46
CA SER A 62 -0.99 10.99 6.06
C SER A 62 0.26 11.70 5.56
N ARG A 63 1.02 12.31 6.48
CA ARG A 63 2.31 12.95 6.17
C ARG A 63 3.43 11.97 5.87
N ASN A 64 3.29 10.71 6.28
CA ASN A 64 4.31 9.71 6.04
C ASN A 64 4.20 9.18 4.60
N GLY A 65 5.38 9.00 4.02
CA GLY A 65 5.59 8.43 2.71
C GLY A 65 6.88 7.64 2.70
N GLY A 66 7.27 7.17 1.52
CA GLY A 66 8.48 6.38 1.35
C GLY A 66 9.20 6.68 0.05
N THR A 67 10.30 5.96 -0.15
CA THR A 67 11.16 6.12 -1.31
C THR A 67 11.60 4.76 -1.82
N PHE A 68 11.71 4.64 -3.14
CA PHE A 68 12.30 3.49 -3.81
C PHE A 68 13.80 3.68 -4.08
N ALA A 69 14.41 4.77 -3.62
CA ALA A 69 15.82 5.07 -3.85
C ALA A 69 16.80 3.98 -3.40
N PRO A 70 16.58 3.27 -2.25
CA PRO A 70 17.42 2.14 -1.86
C PRO A 70 17.42 0.97 -2.87
N TYR A 71 16.44 0.95 -3.77
CA TYR A 71 16.27 -0.05 -4.82
C TYR A 71 16.63 0.50 -6.21
N GLY A 72 17.35 1.63 -6.27
CA GLY A 72 17.87 2.21 -7.51
C GLY A 72 16.89 3.11 -8.28
N VAL A 73 15.70 3.38 -7.73
CA VAL A 73 14.68 4.22 -8.39
C VAL A 73 14.46 5.49 -7.59
N ALA A 74 14.74 6.65 -8.20
CA ALA A 74 14.50 7.97 -7.61
C ALA A 74 13.02 8.37 -7.67
N SER A 75 12.15 7.56 -7.08
CA SER A 75 10.70 7.80 -6.96
C SER A 75 10.26 7.69 -5.51
N THR A 76 9.22 8.44 -5.17
CA THR A 76 8.67 8.55 -3.82
C THR A 76 7.16 8.41 -3.88
N ALA A 77 6.55 7.97 -2.78
CA ALA A 77 5.10 7.81 -2.68
C ALA A 77 4.58 8.21 -1.30
N GLY A 78 3.32 8.65 -1.25
CA GLY A 78 2.65 9.12 -0.05
C GLY A 78 3.06 10.55 0.36
N GLY A 79 2.99 10.83 1.66
CA GLY A 79 3.31 12.16 2.20
C GLY A 79 4.81 12.50 2.15
N PRO A 80 5.23 13.72 2.52
CA PRO A 80 6.61 14.20 2.37
C PRO A 80 7.65 13.50 3.27
N ASP A 81 7.24 12.88 4.38
CA ASP A 81 8.15 12.32 5.36
C ASP A 81 8.58 10.91 4.93
N ARG A 82 9.84 10.72 4.51
CA ARG A 82 10.37 9.47 3.92
C ARG A 82 10.69 8.40 4.98
N THR A 83 9.67 7.94 5.70
CA THR A 83 9.83 7.06 6.87
C THR A 83 9.13 5.70 6.72
N LEU A 84 8.32 5.49 5.68
CA LEU A 84 7.59 4.24 5.52
C LEU A 84 8.55 3.10 5.13
N PRO A 85 8.33 1.87 5.65
CA PRO A 85 8.97 0.68 5.11
C PRO A 85 8.51 0.43 3.67
N LEU A 86 9.27 -0.37 2.92
CA LEU A 86 9.00 -0.62 1.49
C LEU A 86 7.57 -1.13 1.24
N SER A 87 7.08 -2.04 2.08
CA SER A 87 5.76 -2.65 1.93
C SER A 87 4.62 -1.61 1.96
N LEU A 88 4.69 -0.65 2.89
CA LEU A 88 3.74 0.46 2.99
C LEU A 88 3.98 1.52 1.92
N THR A 89 5.23 1.74 1.51
CA THR A 89 5.58 2.61 0.38
C THR A 89 4.93 2.13 -0.91
N LEU A 90 4.86 0.82 -1.12
CA LEU A 90 4.19 0.23 -2.27
C LEU A 90 2.68 0.51 -2.26
N GLY A 91 2.02 0.35 -1.11
CA GLY A 91 0.60 0.72 -0.98
C GLY A 91 0.35 2.21 -1.21
N ALA A 92 1.23 3.08 -0.69
CA ALA A 92 1.18 4.51 -0.98
C ALA A 92 1.31 4.80 -2.48
N PHE A 93 2.22 4.10 -3.17
CA PHE A 93 2.47 4.24 -4.60
C PHE A 93 1.25 3.85 -5.43
N LEU A 94 0.57 2.75 -5.07
CA LEU A 94 -0.66 2.33 -5.76
C LEU A 94 -1.78 3.37 -5.62
N LEU A 95 -1.93 3.96 -4.43
CA LEU A 95 -2.91 5.04 -4.21
C LEU A 95 -2.56 6.31 -5.00
N ASP A 96 -1.28 6.69 -5.05
CA ASP A 96 -0.84 7.86 -5.81
C ASP A 96 -1.04 7.67 -7.32
N GLN A 97 -0.75 6.47 -7.85
CA GLN A 97 -1.02 6.14 -9.25
C GLN A 97 -2.52 6.18 -9.59
N ALA A 98 -3.37 5.78 -8.65
CA ALA A 98 -4.82 5.86 -8.80
C ALA A 98 -5.37 7.29 -8.59
N GLY A 99 -4.52 8.28 -8.30
CA GLY A 99 -4.92 9.68 -8.11
C GLY A 99 -5.58 9.98 -6.77
N TRP A 100 -5.44 9.10 -5.77
CA TRP A 100 -6.01 9.34 -4.43
C TRP A 100 -5.33 10.54 -3.75
N SER A 101 -6.10 11.54 -3.34
CA SER A 101 -5.59 12.72 -2.61
C SER A 101 -6.26 12.93 -1.24
N GLY A 102 -7.16 12.02 -0.84
CA GLY A 102 -7.85 12.10 0.45
C GLY A 102 -7.01 11.59 1.63
N ASP A 103 -7.64 11.50 2.80
CA ASP A 103 -6.93 11.07 4.01
C ASP A 103 -6.44 9.63 3.90
N ARG A 104 -5.26 9.37 4.43
CA ARG A 104 -4.66 8.04 4.43
C ARG A 104 -3.81 7.82 5.67
N SER A 105 -3.80 6.58 6.14
CA SER A 105 -2.91 6.13 7.21
C SER A 105 -2.30 4.78 6.87
N TYR A 106 -1.27 4.39 7.62
CA TYR A 106 -0.51 3.18 7.35
C TYR A 106 -0.34 2.35 8.61
N LEU A 107 -0.47 1.04 8.46
CA LEU A 107 -0.32 0.05 9.53
C LEU A 107 0.60 -1.06 9.05
N ALA A 108 1.75 -1.20 9.71
CA ALA A 108 2.60 -2.36 9.56
C ALA A 108 2.19 -3.43 10.58
N VAL A 109 2.02 -4.65 10.07
CA VAL A 109 1.82 -5.86 10.87
C VAL A 109 3.09 -6.70 10.76
N PRO A 110 3.69 -7.18 11.86
CA PRO A 110 4.83 -8.08 11.79
C PRO A 110 4.54 -9.29 10.90
N THR A 111 5.48 -9.70 10.05
CA THR A 111 5.28 -10.85 9.15
C THR A 111 5.11 -12.18 9.89
N ASP A 112 5.58 -12.25 11.13
CA ASP A 112 5.44 -13.39 12.05
C ASP A 112 4.30 -13.22 13.07
N ALA A 113 3.46 -12.18 12.90
CA ALA A 113 2.34 -11.93 13.79
C ALA A 113 1.38 -13.14 13.85
N PRO A 114 0.99 -13.59 15.05
CA PRO A 114 0.01 -14.67 15.21
C PRO A 114 -1.33 -14.30 14.57
N ALA A 115 -1.99 -15.27 13.95
CA ALA A 115 -3.28 -15.07 13.28
C ALA A 115 -4.36 -14.45 14.21
N ALA A 116 -4.34 -14.79 15.50
CA ALA A 116 -5.25 -14.22 16.50
C ALA A 116 -5.03 -12.71 16.71
N GLU A 117 -3.78 -12.25 16.65
CA GLU A 117 -3.42 -10.83 16.76
C GLU A 117 -3.82 -10.05 15.50
N CYS A 118 -3.59 -10.63 14.32
CA CYS A 118 -4.07 -10.09 13.06
C CYS A 118 -5.60 -9.91 13.06
N ALA A 119 -6.34 -10.93 13.53
CA ALA A 119 -7.79 -10.88 13.64
C ALA A 119 -8.26 -9.82 14.66
N SER A 120 -7.54 -9.66 15.78
CA SER A 120 -7.81 -8.61 16.76
C SER A 120 -7.62 -7.22 16.18
N THR A 121 -6.52 -7.01 15.47
CA THR A 121 -6.20 -5.76 14.79
C THR A 121 -7.25 -5.42 13.74
N GLY A 122 -7.68 -6.40 12.93
CA GLY A 122 -8.73 -6.21 11.94
C GLY A 122 -10.06 -5.78 12.55
N ARG A 123 -10.43 -6.32 13.72
CA ARG A 123 -11.64 -5.88 14.46
C ARG A 123 -11.53 -4.42 14.91
N GLN A 124 -10.38 -4.02 15.46
CA GLN A 124 -10.14 -2.64 15.89
C GLN A 124 -10.19 -1.62 14.74
N LEU A 125 -9.84 -2.03 13.52
CA LEU A 125 -9.97 -1.18 12.33
C LEU A 125 -11.41 -1.06 11.83
N ALA A 126 -12.28 -2.01 12.19
CA ALA A 126 -13.67 -2.05 11.74
C ALA A 126 -14.62 -1.23 12.61
N GLU A 127 -14.26 -1.05 13.88
CA GLU A 127 -14.91 -0.15 14.84
C GLU A 127 -14.86 1.31 14.35
#